data_AF-A0A1A8HX29-F1
#
_entry.id   AF-A0A1A8HX29-F1
#
_cell.length_a   1.000
_cell.length_b   1.000
_cell.length_c   1.000
_cell.angle_alpha   90.00
_cell.angle_beta   90.00
_cell.angle_gamma   90.00
#
_symmetry.space_group_name_H-M   'P 1'
#
loop_
_entity.id
_entity.type
_entity.pdbx_description
1 polymer ?
#
loop_
_entity_poly.entity_id
_entity_poly.type
_entity_poly.pdbx_seq_one_letter_code
_entity_poly.pdbx_strand_id
1 'polypeptide(L)'
;YGFNELLETQKSPFEEPPPEELFWTAPEFLRDLTNYHKGTYKGDVYSFAIILQEVVVRGLPYCMLDLPPEEIIRKVRKPPPMCRPTVAPDQAPLECIQLMKQCWSELPDRRPAFGEIFDRFKIINKGKKTNIIDSMLRMLEQYSSNLEDLIRERTEELEVEKQRTEKLLSEMLPPSVAEALKTGATVEPEYFDQVTIYFSDIVGFTTISSLSDPIEVVDLLNDLYTLFDAVLSNHDVYKVETIGDAYMVASGLPKRNGNKHAAEIANMSLNILSSVGTFHMRHMPDVPVRIRIGIHSGPCVAGVVGLTMPRYCLFGDTVNTASRMESTGLPYRIHVNCSTVKILRSLNEGYKIDIRGKTELKGKGIEETYWLVGKTDFTKPLPKPPEIRAGEDSHGLRPEDVAAYRRKKAEKKA
;
A
#
# COMPACT_ATOMS: atom_id res chain seq x y z
N TYR A 1 21.58 7.84 14.49
CA TYR A 1 22.14 7.16 15.67
C TYR A 1 21.78 5.68 15.61
N GLY A 2 22.71 4.76 15.92
CA GLY A 2 22.43 3.32 15.96
C GLY A 2 23.05 2.44 14.86
N PHE A 3 23.70 3.03 13.83
CA PHE A 3 24.36 2.24 12.77
C PHE A 3 25.46 1.32 13.34
N ASN A 4 26.30 1.85 14.23
CA ASN A 4 27.37 1.07 14.87
C ASN A 4 26.82 0.00 15.85
N GLU A 5 25.71 0.29 16.54
CA GLU A 5 25.03 -0.70 17.40
C GLU A 5 24.43 -1.85 16.57
N LEU A 6 23.91 -1.53 15.39
CA LEU A 6 23.35 -2.51 14.45
C LEU A 6 24.45 -3.39 13.85
N LEU A 7 25.61 -2.81 13.49
CA LEU A 7 26.80 -3.56 13.05
C LEU A 7 27.36 -4.48 14.14
N GLU A 8 27.45 -4.01 15.39
CA GLU A 8 27.85 -4.84 16.54
C GLU A 8 26.87 -6.00 16.76
N THR A 9 25.56 -5.73 16.70
CA THR A 9 24.50 -6.74 16.87
C THR A 9 24.57 -7.82 15.78
N GLN A 10 24.91 -7.44 14.55
CA GLN A 10 25.03 -8.35 13.41
C GLN A 10 26.40 -9.05 13.31
N LYS A 11 27.37 -8.73 14.20
CA LYS A 11 28.76 -9.24 14.13
C LYS A 11 29.37 -9.09 12.74
N SER A 12 29.10 -7.97 12.07
CA SER A 12 29.64 -7.70 10.74
C SER A 12 31.18 -7.76 10.76
N PRO A 13 31.83 -8.41 9.80
CA PRO A 13 33.29 -8.38 9.71
C PRO A 13 33.76 -6.92 9.51
N PHE A 14 34.82 -6.54 10.23
CA PHE A 14 35.47 -5.25 10.03
C PHE A 14 36.33 -5.31 8.77
N GLU A 15 36.02 -4.46 7.80
CA GLU A 15 36.86 -4.23 6.64
C GLU A 15 37.74 -3.00 6.93
N GLU A 16 39.06 -3.19 6.94
CA GLU A 16 39.98 -2.08 7.20
C GLU A 16 39.92 -1.11 6.00
N PRO A 17 39.52 0.15 6.21
CA PRO A 17 39.39 1.11 5.12
C PRO A 17 40.78 1.42 4.52
N PRO A 18 40.82 1.93 3.28
CA PRO A 18 42.08 2.25 2.63
C PRO A 18 42.88 3.26 3.47
N PRO A 19 44.23 3.19 3.48
CA PRO A 19 45.08 4.02 4.35
C PRO A 19 44.88 5.53 4.20
N GLU A 20 44.43 5.98 3.03
CA GLU A 20 44.14 7.38 2.73
C GLU A 20 42.94 7.91 3.54
N GLU A 21 41.91 7.07 3.76
CA GLU A 21 40.73 7.43 4.56
C GLU A 21 41.06 7.49 6.06
N LEU A 22 42.17 6.88 6.48
CA LEU A 22 42.59 6.82 7.87
C LEU A 22 43.38 8.06 8.34
N PHE A 23 43.69 9.03 7.47
CA PHE A 23 44.50 10.20 7.85
C PHE A 23 43.88 11.08 8.94
N TRP A 24 42.55 11.15 8.99
CA TRP A 24 41.81 11.89 10.02
C TRP A 24 41.55 11.07 11.28
N THR A 25 41.90 9.77 11.27
CA THR A 25 41.65 8.87 12.39
C THR A 25 42.69 9.07 13.49
N ALA A 26 42.22 9.25 14.72
CA ALA A 26 43.09 9.45 15.87
C ALA A 26 43.95 8.19 16.17
N PRO A 27 45.20 8.35 16.67
CA PRO A 27 46.13 7.24 16.88
C PRO A 27 45.60 6.13 17.78
N GLU A 28 44.79 6.47 18.78
CA GLU A 28 44.17 5.51 19.69
C GLU A 28 43.19 4.57 18.98
N PHE A 29 42.44 5.06 17.99
CA PHE A 29 41.52 4.23 17.20
C PHE A 29 42.25 3.37 16.16
N LEU A 30 43.41 3.83 15.68
CA LEU A 30 44.28 3.04 14.82
C LEU A 30 44.96 1.87 15.56
N ARG A 31 45.05 1.93 16.89
CA ARG A 31 45.62 0.88 17.74
C ARG A 31 44.58 -0.08 18.29
N ASP A 32 43.39 0.44 18.57
CA ASP A 32 42.30 -0.30 19.16
C ASP A 32 41.05 -0.25 18.27
N LEU A 33 40.90 -1.33 17.50
CA LEU A 33 39.81 -1.56 16.56
C LEU A 33 38.43 -1.61 17.23
N THR A 34 38.37 -1.93 18.53
CA THR A 34 37.08 -1.97 19.26
C THR A 34 36.48 -0.60 19.46
N ASN A 35 37.31 0.44 19.52
CA ASN A 35 36.88 1.82 19.71
C ASN A 35 36.74 2.61 18.41
N TYR A 36 37.21 2.07 17.28
CA TYR A 36 37.09 2.68 15.96
C TYR A 36 35.63 3.04 15.60
N HIS A 37 34.68 2.14 15.90
CA HIS A 37 33.27 2.35 15.59
C HIS A 37 32.53 3.27 16.57
N LYS A 38 33.04 3.44 17.79
CA LYS A 38 32.30 4.20 18.83
C LYS A 38 32.58 5.69 18.73
N GLY A 39 33.77 6.08 18.25
CA GLY A 39 34.21 7.46 18.21
C GLY A 39 34.30 8.07 19.61
N THR A 40 35.00 9.19 19.75
CA THR A 40 35.02 9.95 21.01
C THR A 40 35.16 11.42 20.70
N TYR A 41 34.63 12.30 21.56
CA TYR A 41 34.83 13.74 21.42
C TYR A 41 36.31 14.14 21.33
N LYS A 42 37.20 13.42 22.01
CA LYS A 42 38.65 13.68 21.93
C LYS A 42 39.25 13.22 20.61
N GLY A 43 38.70 12.15 20.02
CA GLY A 43 39.00 11.72 18.66
C GLY A 43 38.60 12.77 17.62
N ASP A 44 37.39 13.33 17.75
CA ASP A 44 36.91 14.39 16.85
C ASP A 44 37.81 15.65 16.90
N VAL A 45 38.33 15.99 18.08
CA VAL A 45 39.28 17.10 18.24
C VAL A 45 40.59 16.84 17.47
N TYR A 46 41.04 15.59 17.38
CA TYR A 46 42.18 15.22 16.54
C TYR A 46 41.85 15.40 15.06
N SER A 47 40.72 14.84 14.59
CA SER A 47 40.29 14.95 13.20
C SER A 47 40.13 16.41 12.77
N PHE A 48 39.56 17.25 13.64
CA PHE A 48 39.45 18.69 13.44
C PHE A 48 40.81 19.36 13.20
N ALA A 49 41.86 18.96 13.93
CA ALA A 49 43.20 19.52 13.75
C ALA A 49 43.81 19.17 12.38
N ILE A 50 43.54 17.96 11.88
CA ILE A 50 43.97 17.52 10.55
C ILE A 50 43.25 18.33 9.46
N ILE A 51 41.93 18.53 9.59
CA ILE A 51 41.14 19.39 8.69
C ILE A 51 41.66 20.82 8.74
N LEU A 52 41.98 21.34 9.92
CA LEU A 52 42.54 22.68 10.05
C LEU A 52 43.88 22.83 9.33
N GLN A 53 44.75 21.81 9.38
CA GLN A 53 45.98 21.79 8.60
C GLN A 53 45.71 21.78 7.09
N GLU A 54 44.77 20.98 6.62
CA GLU A 54 44.37 20.91 5.22
C GLU A 54 43.88 22.27 4.72
N VAL A 55 43.07 22.97 5.51
CA VAL A 55 42.57 24.31 5.20
C VAL A 55 43.70 25.35 5.15
N VAL A 56 44.66 25.28 6.08
CA VAL A 56 45.79 26.23 6.13
C VAL A 56 46.77 26.00 4.98
N VAL A 57 47.12 24.75 4.70
CA VAL A 57 48.11 24.39 3.66
C VAL A 57 47.47 24.34 2.26
N ARG A 58 46.14 24.25 2.17
CA ARG A 58 45.37 24.05 0.92
C ARG A 58 45.84 22.83 0.14
N GLY A 59 46.06 21.73 0.83
CA GLY A 59 46.56 20.47 0.27
C GLY A 59 46.21 19.30 1.19
N LEU A 60 46.30 18.08 0.66
CA LEU A 60 45.91 16.85 1.35
C LEU A 60 46.60 16.69 2.72
N PRO A 61 45.99 15.95 3.67
CA PRO A 61 46.64 15.61 4.93
C PRO A 61 48.03 14.99 4.68
N TYR A 62 49.01 15.40 5.49
CA TYR A 62 50.39 14.90 5.41
C TYR A 62 51.13 15.15 4.07
N CYS A 63 50.64 16.00 3.17
CA CYS A 63 51.23 16.26 1.83
C CYS A 63 52.69 16.75 1.82
N MET A 64 53.22 17.19 2.96
CA MET A 64 54.61 17.64 3.17
C MET A 64 55.55 16.52 3.58
N LEU A 65 55.03 15.33 3.89
CA LEU A 65 55.80 14.13 4.12
C LEU A 65 55.72 13.33 2.82
N ASP A 66 56.77 13.35 2.01
CA ASP A 66 56.89 12.56 0.77
C ASP A 66 56.97 11.06 1.08
N LEU A 67 55.90 10.50 1.65
CA LEU A 67 55.77 9.14 2.15
C LEU A 67 54.45 8.54 1.64
N PRO A 68 54.41 7.23 1.34
CA PRO A 68 53.17 6.58 0.97
C PRO A 68 52.18 6.54 2.15
N PRO A 69 50.86 6.56 1.88
CA PRO A 69 49.80 6.54 2.91
C PRO A 69 49.97 5.46 3.97
N GLU A 70 50.35 4.24 3.57
CA GLU A 70 50.57 3.09 4.45
C GLU A 70 51.65 3.37 5.49
N GLU A 71 52.75 4.01 5.05
CA GLU A 71 53.88 4.32 5.92
C GLU A 71 53.55 5.45 6.89
N ILE A 72 52.73 6.41 6.45
CA ILE A 72 52.21 7.48 7.31
C ILE A 72 51.34 6.86 8.42
N ILE A 73 50.34 6.05 8.06
CA ILE A 73 49.46 5.38 9.03
C ILE A 73 50.26 4.48 9.97
N ARG A 74 51.24 3.73 9.47
CA ARG A 74 52.12 2.89 10.29
C ARG A 74 52.87 3.70 11.35
N LYS A 75 53.42 4.86 10.97
CA LYS A 75 54.15 5.75 11.90
C LYS A 75 53.21 6.47 12.89
N VAL A 76 51.99 6.82 12.48
CA VAL A 76 50.97 7.36 13.39
C VAL A 76 50.52 6.28 14.40
N ARG A 77 50.36 5.03 13.94
CA ARG A 77 49.95 3.89 14.76
C ARG A 77 51.00 3.50 15.80
N LYS A 78 52.30 3.56 15.51
CA LYS A 78 53.38 3.16 16.44
C LYS A 78 54.55 4.16 16.51
N PRO A 79 54.51 5.17 17.40
CA PRO A 79 55.69 6.00 17.70
C PRO A 79 56.72 5.19 18.50
N PRO A 80 58.05 5.50 18.45
CA PRO A 80 58.73 6.63 17.78
C PRO A 80 59.32 6.32 16.37
N PRO A 81 59.58 7.33 15.51
CA PRO A 81 59.37 8.78 15.71
C PRO A 81 57.90 9.19 15.56
N MET A 82 57.51 10.30 16.22
CA MET A 82 56.14 10.83 16.08
C MET A 82 55.92 11.38 14.67
N CYS A 83 54.91 10.84 13.97
CA CYS A 83 54.48 11.35 12.68
C CYS A 83 53.28 12.27 12.87
N ARG A 84 53.46 13.56 12.58
CA ARG A 84 52.40 14.57 12.62
C ARG A 84 52.50 15.52 11.43
N PRO A 85 51.39 16.11 10.99
CA PRO A 85 51.43 17.13 9.98
C PRO A 85 52.27 18.33 10.45
N THR A 86 52.99 18.97 9.53
CA THR A 86 53.73 20.21 9.79
C THR A 86 53.09 21.36 9.03
N VAL A 87 52.93 22.50 9.71
CA VAL A 87 52.47 23.76 9.12
C VAL A 87 53.54 24.80 9.38
N ALA A 88 53.95 25.51 8.33
CA ALA A 88 55.04 26.46 8.41
C ALA A 88 54.58 27.79 9.05
N PRO A 89 55.44 28.50 9.82
CA PRO A 89 55.05 29.71 10.57
C PRO A 89 54.59 30.89 9.69
N ASP A 90 54.90 30.87 8.41
CA ASP A 90 54.47 31.84 7.38
C ASP A 90 53.04 31.59 6.89
N GLN A 91 52.48 30.39 7.09
CA GLN A 91 51.16 29.99 6.60
C GLN A 91 50.02 30.33 7.58
N ALA A 92 50.30 30.43 8.89
CA ALA A 92 49.30 30.75 9.91
C ALA A 92 49.92 31.43 11.15
N PRO A 93 49.15 32.22 11.92
CA PRO A 93 49.61 32.77 13.19
C PRO A 93 50.15 31.68 14.13
N LEU A 94 51.23 31.99 14.86
CA LEU A 94 51.92 31.01 15.69
C LEU A 94 51.00 30.43 16.77
N GLU A 95 50.10 31.24 17.31
CA GLU A 95 49.09 30.85 18.29
C GLU A 95 48.09 29.82 17.73
N CYS A 96 47.72 29.96 16.44
CA CYS A 96 46.86 29.02 15.73
C CYS A 96 47.58 27.68 15.53
N ILE A 97 48.84 27.72 15.08
CA ILE A 97 49.66 26.51 14.90
C ILE A 97 49.87 25.78 16.23
N GLN A 98 50.08 26.52 17.33
CA GLN A 98 50.21 25.93 18.67
C GLN A 98 48.91 25.27 19.13
N LEU A 99 47.76 25.93 18.92
CA LEU A 99 46.47 25.37 19.28
C LEU A 99 46.15 24.10 18.47
N MET A 100 46.38 24.13 17.16
CA MET A 100 46.27 22.96 16.28
C MET A 100 47.17 21.81 16.76
N LYS A 101 48.40 22.12 17.19
CA LYS A 101 49.32 21.12 17.76
C LYS A 101 48.83 20.50 19.07
N GLN A 102 48.06 21.24 19.87
CA GLN A 102 47.43 20.72 21.08
C GLN A 102 46.24 19.81 20.74
N CYS A 103 45.47 20.14 19.69
CA CYS A 103 44.31 19.38 19.25
C CYS A 103 44.68 17.97 18.74
N TRP A 104 45.80 17.79 18.03
CA TRP A 104 46.25 16.46 17.57
C TRP A 104 47.23 15.76 18.53
N SER A 105 47.17 16.08 19.83
CA SER A 105 48.05 15.48 20.83
C SER A 105 47.93 13.95 20.83
N GLU A 106 49.04 13.28 21.10
CA GLU A 106 49.11 11.81 21.20
C GLU A 106 48.21 11.26 22.31
N LEU A 107 48.12 11.98 23.43
CA LEU A 107 47.26 11.60 24.56
C LEU A 107 45.90 12.30 24.42
N PRO A 108 44.78 11.54 24.35
CA PRO A 108 43.44 12.12 24.21
C PRO A 108 43.10 13.15 25.30
N ASP A 109 43.53 12.90 26.54
CA ASP A 109 43.25 13.79 27.68
C ASP A 109 43.94 15.16 27.59
N ARG A 110 45.01 15.26 26.80
CA ARG A 110 45.74 16.52 26.59
C ARG A 110 45.10 17.38 25.50
N ARG A 111 44.12 16.85 24.77
CA ARG A 111 43.42 17.60 23.72
C ARG A 111 42.38 18.51 24.38
N PRO A 112 42.34 19.81 24.05
CA PRO A 112 41.34 20.74 24.61
C PRO A 112 39.92 20.36 24.20
N ALA A 113 38.91 20.89 24.89
CA ALA A 113 37.51 20.74 24.48
C ALA A 113 37.16 21.73 23.36
N PHE A 114 36.17 21.42 22.51
CA PHE A 114 35.75 22.32 21.41
C PHE A 114 35.38 23.74 21.88
N GLY A 115 34.76 23.89 23.05
CA GLY A 115 34.47 25.21 23.63
C GLY A 115 35.75 26.02 23.89
N GLU A 116 36.77 25.41 24.49
CA GLU A 116 38.06 26.05 24.76
C GLU A 116 38.82 26.39 23.46
N ILE A 117 38.75 25.50 22.48
CA ILE A 117 39.32 25.72 21.14
C ILE A 117 38.67 26.96 20.52
N PHE A 118 37.34 27.04 20.55
CA PHE A 118 36.57 28.15 20.00
C PHE A 118 36.92 29.48 20.67
N ASP A 119 36.95 29.53 22.00
CA ASP A 119 37.27 30.74 22.76
C ASP A 119 38.68 31.25 22.45
N ARG A 120 39.66 30.34 22.37
CA ARG A 120 41.04 30.69 22.00
C ARG A 120 41.14 31.18 20.57
N PHE A 121 40.46 30.53 19.62
CA PHE A 121 40.39 31.00 18.23
C PHE A 121 39.75 32.38 18.10
N LYS A 122 38.70 32.64 18.87
CA LYS A 122 38.02 33.94 18.91
C LYS A 122 38.96 35.04 19.41
N ILE A 123 39.80 34.75 20.41
CA ILE A 123 40.83 35.68 20.91
C ILE A 123 41.91 35.92 19.85
N ILE A 124 42.41 34.88 19.20
CA ILE A 124 43.45 34.96 18.15
C ILE A 124 42.97 35.83 16.96
N ASN A 125 41.66 35.82 16.67
CA ASN A 125 41.07 36.54 15.55
C ASN A 125 40.51 37.94 15.89
N LYS A 126 40.62 38.41 17.14
CA LYS A 126 40.15 39.77 17.51
C LYS A 126 40.97 40.85 16.80
N GLY A 127 40.43 41.38 15.70
CA GLY A 127 40.93 42.59 15.01
C GLY A 127 41.28 42.44 13.53
N LYS A 128 41.25 41.22 12.95
CA LYS A 128 41.46 41.02 11.51
C LYS A 128 40.11 40.75 10.84
N LYS A 129 39.66 41.67 9.98
CA LYS A 129 38.38 41.59 9.26
C LYS A 129 38.31 40.25 8.48
N THR A 130 37.35 39.42 8.88
CA THR A 130 36.84 38.23 8.15
C THR A 130 37.90 37.29 7.61
N ASN A 131 38.41 36.40 8.46
CA ASN A 131 39.28 35.30 8.02
C ASN A 131 38.49 33.99 7.97
N ILE A 132 38.42 33.39 6.76
CA ILE A 132 38.20 31.98 6.37
C ILE A 132 37.24 31.13 7.21
N ILE A 133 37.42 31.05 8.52
CA ILE A 133 36.60 30.29 9.48
C ILE A 133 35.18 30.85 9.57
N ASP A 134 34.99 32.18 9.63
CA ASP A 134 33.64 32.78 9.58
C ASP A 134 32.93 32.48 8.25
N SER A 135 33.70 32.41 7.16
CA SER A 135 33.17 32.01 5.84
C SER A 135 32.80 30.53 5.81
N MET A 136 33.58 29.66 6.47
CA MET A 136 33.27 28.23 6.60
C MET A 136 32.07 27.99 7.50
N LEU A 137 31.94 28.73 8.62
CA LEU A 137 30.79 28.63 9.51
C LEU A 137 29.50 29.05 8.81
N ARG A 138 29.50 30.19 8.10
CA ARG A 138 28.36 30.60 7.27
C ARG A 138 28.05 29.59 6.17
N MET A 139 29.07 29.01 5.55
CA MET A 139 28.89 27.99 4.52
C MET A 139 28.26 26.72 5.12
N LEU A 140 28.72 26.26 6.30
CA LEU A 140 28.16 25.12 7.02
C LEU A 140 26.71 25.37 7.49
N GLU A 141 26.42 26.57 8.00
CA GLU A 141 25.06 27.00 8.36
C GLU A 141 24.14 27.00 7.13
N GLN A 142 24.62 27.55 6.00
CA GLN A 142 23.88 27.55 4.74
C GLN A 142 23.65 26.13 4.22
N TYR A 143 24.67 25.25 4.28
CA TYR A 143 24.51 23.84 3.89
C TYR A 143 23.54 23.11 4.82
N SER A 144 23.60 23.34 6.13
CA SER A 144 22.66 22.75 7.09
C SER A 144 21.22 23.18 6.82
N SER A 145 20.99 24.49 6.61
CA SER A 145 19.66 25.02 6.30
C SER A 145 19.13 24.49 4.97
N ASN A 146 19.95 24.49 3.92
CA ASN A 146 19.55 23.96 2.62
C ASN A 146 19.26 22.45 2.70
N LEU A 147 20.05 21.71 3.48
CA LEU A 147 19.84 20.28 3.67
C LEU A 147 18.56 20.00 4.48
N GLU A 148 18.27 20.80 5.51
CA GLU A 148 17.01 20.71 6.26
C GLU A 148 15.80 21.00 5.37
N ASP A 149 15.87 22.04 4.53
CA ASP A 149 14.82 22.36 3.58
C ASP A 149 14.62 21.23 2.55
N LEU A 150 15.72 20.67 2.02
CA LEU A 150 15.66 19.53 1.10
C LEU A 150 15.10 18.27 1.78
N ILE A 151 15.53 17.97 3.01
CA ILE A 151 15.00 16.84 3.79
C ILE A 151 13.51 17.04 4.02
N ARG A 152 13.07 18.25 4.38
CA ARG A 152 11.65 18.57 4.58
C ARG A 152 10.86 18.32 3.29
N GLU A 153 11.29 18.87 2.17
CA GLU A 153 10.65 18.68 0.86
C GLU A 153 10.55 17.19 0.50
N ARG A 154 11.65 16.43 0.61
CA ARG A 154 11.66 15.00 0.32
C ARG A 154 10.80 14.18 1.28
N THR A 155 10.70 14.61 2.54
CA THR A 155 9.83 13.97 3.53
C THR A 155 8.35 14.23 3.21
N GLU A 156 8.00 15.43 2.78
CA GLU A 156 6.64 15.78 2.34
C GLU A 156 6.24 15.00 1.07
N GLU A 157 7.13 14.93 0.07
CA GLU A 157 6.91 14.12 -1.14
C GLU A 157 6.68 12.63 -0.79
N LEU A 158 7.51 12.09 0.10
CA LEU A 158 7.39 10.70 0.55
C LEU A 158 6.06 10.44 1.27
N GLU A 159 5.61 11.37 2.11
CA GLU A 159 4.34 11.24 2.83
C GLU A 159 3.14 11.28 1.87
N VAL A 160 3.16 12.16 0.87
CA VAL A 160 2.11 12.21 -0.18
C VAL A 160 2.08 10.91 -0.97
N GLU A 161 3.22 10.39 -1.38
CA GLU A 161 3.30 9.14 -2.15
C GLU A 161 2.89 7.93 -1.32
N LYS A 162 3.28 7.90 -0.05
CA LYS A 162 2.82 6.90 0.92
C LYS A 162 1.30 6.93 1.03
N GLN A 163 0.68 8.09 1.26
CA GLN A 163 -0.77 8.22 1.37
C GLN A 163 -1.51 7.75 0.10
N ARG A 164 -0.97 8.06 -1.10
CA ARG A 164 -1.53 7.55 -2.37
C ARG A 164 -1.46 6.03 -2.44
N THR A 165 -0.32 5.45 -2.10
CA THR A 165 -0.11 4.00 -2.09
C THR A 165 -1.05 3.31 -1.10
N GLU A 166 -1.21 3.88 0.10
CA GLU A 166 -2.11 3.33 1.11
C GLU A 166 -3.58 3.38 0.69
N LYS A 167 -4.00 4.48 0.07
CA LYS A 167 -5.35 4.63 -0.47
C LYS A 167 -5.64 3.56 -1.52
N LEU A 168 -4.77 3.41 -2.51
CA LEU A 168 -4.92 2.40 -3.56
C LEU A 168 -4.95 0.98 -2.98
N LEU A 169 -4.10 0.68 -1.99
CA LEU A 169 -4.09 -0.63 -1.34
C LEU A 169 -5.42 -0.91 -0.61
N SER A 170 -6.00 0.10 0.05
CA SER A 170 -7.28 -0.01 0.75
C SER A 170 -8.50 -0.12 -0.19
N GLU A 171 -8.37 0.34 -1.44
CA GLU A 171 -9.39 0.18 -2.47
C GLU A 171 -9.38 -1.25 -3.05
N MET A 172 -8.19 -1.87 -3.13
CA MET A 172 -8.01 -3.22 -3.68
C MET A 172 -8.25 -4.34 -2.64
N LEU A 173 -7.96 -4.08 -1.37
CA LEU A 173 -7.99 -5.08 -0.31
C LEU A 173 -8.72 -4.58 0.94
N PRO A 174 -9.31 -5.50 1.73
CA PRO A 174 -9.84 -5.17 3.05
C PRO A 174 -8.81 -4.40 3.90
N PRO A 175 -9.19 -3.37 4.67
CA PRO A 175 -8.24 -2.61 5.49
C PRO A 175 -7.42 -3.47 6.46
N SER A 176 -8.03 -4.49 7.09
CA SER A 176 -7.33 -5.42 7.98
C SER A 176 -6.23 -6.23 7.26
N VAL A 177 -6.50 -6.61 6.02
CA VAL A 177 -5.57 -7.35 5.15
C VAL A 177 -4.47 -6.43 4.62
N ALA A 178 -4.83 -5.22 4.22
CA ALA A 178 -3.87 -4.21 3.76
C ALA A 178 -2.83 -3.88 4.84
N GLU A 179 -3.25 -3.66 6.09
CA GLU A 179 -2.33 -3.40 7.21
C GLU A 179 -1.41 -4.57 7.53
N ALA A 180 -1.93 -5.81 7.48
CA ALA A 180 -1.10 -7.00 7.64
C ALA A 180 -0.02 -7.11 6.54
N LEU A 181 -0.38 -6.83 5.28
CA LEU A 181 0.57 -6.83 4.17
C LEU A 181 1.60 -5.69 4.28
N LYS A 182 1.20 -4.50 4.74
CA LYS A 182 2.13 -3.36 4.98
C LYS A 182 3.22 -3.70 6.00
N THR A 183 2.88 -4.48 7.02
CA THR A 183 3.83 -4.89 8.08
C THR A 183 4.68 -6.11 7.68
N GLY A 184 4.52 -6.64 6.46
CA GLY A 184 5.21 -7.84 6.00
C GLY A 184 4.68 -9.13 6.63
N ALA A 185 3.53 -9.07 7.31
CA ALA A 185 2.91 -10.24 7.92
C ALA A 185 2.19 -11.08 6.87
N THR A 186 2.20 -12.39 7.05
CA THR A 186 1.40 -13.32 6.26
C THR A 186 -0.05 -13.27 6.72
N VAL A 187 -0.97 -13.09 5.77
CA VAL A 187 -2.41 -13.10 6.05
C VAL A 187 -2.90 -14.55 6.08
N GLU A 188 -3.18 -15.07 7.26
CA GLU A 188 -3.73 -16.43 7.41
C GLU A 188 -5.19 -16.48 6.94
N PRO A 189 -5.63 -17.60 6.33
CA PRO A 189 -7.03 -17.79 5.99
C PRO A 189 -7.91 -17.81 7.25
N GLU A 190 -9.00 -17.03 7.25
CA GLU A 190 -9.96 -16.96 8.34
C GLU A 190 -11.24 -17.74 7.99
N TYR A 191 -11.74 -18.54 8.94
CA TYR A 191 -13.02 -19.24 8.84
C TYR A 191 -14.16 -18.40 9.39
N PHE A 192 -15.18 -18.12 8.58
CA PHE A 192 -16.39 -17.41 8.97
C PHE A 192 -17.58 -18.38 9.04
N ASP A 193 -18.23 -18.45 10.20
CA ASP A 193 -19.34 -19.39 10.46
C ASP A 193 -20.61 -19.04 9.67
N GLN A 194 -20.85 -17.74 9.48
CA GLN A 194 -22.02 -17.19 8.84
C GLN A 194 -21.66 -15.97 8.02
N VAL A 195 -21.83 -16.08 6.71
CA VAL A 195 -21.75 -14.99 5.75
C VAL A 195 -22.94 -15.08 4.81
N THR A 196 -23.32 -13.97 4.18
CA THR A 196 -24.26 -14.01 3.05
C THR A 196 -23.53 -13.59 1.79
N ILE A 197 -23.64 -14.41 0.75
CA ILE A 197 -23.01 -14.19 -0.55
C ILE A 197 -24.11 -13.89 -1.58
N TYR A 198 -23.86 -12.84 -2.35
CA TYR A 198 -24.63 -12.39 -3.49
C TYR A 198 -23.88 -12.72 -4.78
N PHE A 199 -24.58 -13.31 -5.73
CA PHE A 199 -24.16 -13.42 -7.12
C PHE A 199 -25.21 -12.78 -8.02
N SER A 200 -24.76 -12.06 -9.03
CA SER A 200 -25.61 -11.55 -10.09
C SER A 200 -24.98 -11.83 -11.44
N ASP A 201 -25.83 -12.09 -12.42
CA ASP A 201 -25.44 -12.20 -13.82
C ASP A 201 -26.43 -11.48 -14.74
N ILE A 202 -25.95 -11.06 -15.90
CA ILE A 202 -26.75 -10.42 -16.95
C ILE A 202 -27.37 -11.51 -17.82
N VAL A 203 -28.70 -11.52 -17.90
CA VAL A 203 -29.44 -12.49 -18.72
C VAL A 203 -29.16 -12.25 -20.20
N GLY A 204 -28.65 -13.28 -20.88
CA GLY A 204 -28.32 -13.22 -22.30
C GLY A 204 -27.09 -12.36 -22.64
N PHE A 205 -26.17 -12.14 -21.69
CA PHE A 205 -24.93 -11.39 -21.92
C PHE A 205 -24.16 -11.89 -23.15
N THR A 206 -24.03 -13.20 -23.33
CA THR A 206 -23.36 -13.80 -24.51
C THR A 206 -23.98 -13.36 -25.84
N THR A 207 -25.31 -13.20 -25.88
CA THR A 207 -25.99 -12.71 -27.08
C THR A 207 -25.73 -11.21 -27.27
N ILE A 208 -25.82 -10.42 -26.21
CA ILE A 208 -25.52 -8.97 -26.23
C ILE A 208 -24.09 -8.75 -26.72
N SER A 209 -23.11 -9.43 -26.12
CA SER A 209 -21.69 -9.30 -26.47
C SER A 209 -21.38 -9.75 -27.90
N SER A 210 -22.07 -10.78 -28.41
CA SER A 210 -21.91 -11.22 -29.80
C SER A 210 -22.47 -10.22 -30.83
N LEU A 211 -23.43 -9.39 -30.41
CA LEU A 211 -24.13 -8.45 -31.28
C LEU A 211 -23.62 -7.01 -31.16
N SER A 212 -22.97 -6.64 -30.05
CA SER A 212 -22.32 -5.34 -29.82
C SER A 212 -20.86 -5.32 -30.28
N ASP A 213 -20.32 -4.11 -30.49
CA ASP A 213 -18.88 -3.95 -30.65
C ASP A 213 -18.18 -4.06 -29.29
N PRO A 214 -16.91 -4.53 -29.21
CA PRO A 214 -16.22 -4.74 -27.94
C PRO A 214 -16.17 -3.49 -27.04
N ILE A 215 -16.04 -2.31 -27.64
CA ILE A 215 -16.05 -1.03 -26.90
C ILE A 215 -17.41 -0.75 -26.25
N GLU A 216 -18.52 -1.06 -26.94
CA GLU A 216 -19.88 -0.89 -26.42
C GLU A 216 -20.16 -1.87 -25.27
N VAL A 217 -19.57 -3.08 -25.31
CA VAL A 217 -19.67 -4.06 -24.21
C VAL A 217 -18.93 -3.58 -22.97
N VAL A 218 -17.74 -3.00 -23.14
CA VAL A 218 -16.96 -2.44 -22.02
C VAL A 218 -17.70 -1.27 -21.39
N ASP A 219 -18.23 -0.35 -22.19
CA ASP A 219 -19.01 0.79 -21.70
C ASP A 219 -20.26 0.33 -20.94
N LEU A 220 -20.97 -0.69 -21.45
CA LEU A 220 -22.12 -1.30 -20.78
C LEU A 220 -21.75 -1.85 -19.40
N LEU A 221 -20.69 -2.64 -19.31
CA LEU A 221 -20.23 -3.23 -18.05
C LEU A 221 -19.79 -2.14 -17.06
N ASN A 222 -19.04 -1.14 -17.54
CA ASN A 222 -18.57 -0.05 -16.69
C ASN A 222 -19.73 0.78 -16.12
N ASP A 223 -20.72 1.12 -16.94
CA ASP A 223 -21.92 1.84 -16.50
C ASP A 223 -22.74 1.04 -15.49
N LEU A 224 -22.94 -0.26 -15.75
CA LEU A 224 -23.69 -1.14 -14.87
C LEU A 224 -22.96 -1.33 -13.52
N TYR A 225 -21.66 -1.57 -13.54
CA TYR A 225 -20.87 -1.75 -12.32
C TYR A 225 -20.71 -0.46 -11.54
N THR A 226 -20.61 0.70 -12.19
CA THR A 226 -20.63 2.01 -11.51
C THR A 226 -21.94 2.20 -10.75
N LEU A 227 -23.06 1.82 -11.37
CA LEU A 227 -24.38 1.85 -10.72
C LEU A 227 -24.46 0.87 -9.54
N PHE A 228 -23.87 -0.32 -9.66
CA PHE A 228 -23.82 -1.29 -8.54
C PHE A 228 -22.94 -0.75 -7.40
N ASP A 229 -21.72 -0.30 -7.70
CA ASP A 229 -20.77 0.22 -6.73
C ASP A 229 -21.35 1.44 -5.98
N ALA A 230 -22.13 2.30 -6.66
CA ALA A 230 -22.86 3.39 -6.02
C ALA A 230 -23.91 2.88 -5.01
N VAL A 231 -24.62 1.78 -5.31
CA VAL A 231 -25.54 1.15 -4.36
C VAL A 231 -24.78 0.54 -3.19
N LEU A 232 -23.68 -0.18 -3.44
CA LEU A 232 -22.86 -0.86 -2.44
C LEU A 232 -22.34 0.11 -1.37
N SER A 233 -22.00 1.35 -1.74
CA SER A 233 -21.47 2.37 -0.82
C SER A 233 -22.35 2.67 0.40
N ASN A 234 -23.65 2.33 0.32
CA ASN A 234 -24.63 2.56 1.38
C ASN A 234 -24.92 1.34 2.26
N HIS A 235 -24.26 0.19 2.03
CA HIS A 235 -24.49 -1.07 2.77
C HIS A 235 -23.18 -1.61 3.32
N ASP A 236 -23.25 -2.39 4.41
CA ASP A 236 -22.09 -3.07 4.99
C ASP A 236 -21.77 -4.36 4.21
N VAL A 237 -21.11 -4.17 3.07
CA VAL A 237 -20.82 -5.23 2.10
C VAL A 237 -19.41 -5.09 1.51
N TYR A 238 -18.82 -6.21 1.12
CA TYR A 238 -17.50 -6.28 0.50
C TYR A 238 -17.62 -6.87 -0.92
N LYS A 239 -17.13 -6.13 -1.92
CA LYS A 239 -17.06 -6.56 -3.31
C LYS A 239 -15.92 -7.55 -3.49
N VAL A 240 -16.22 -8.72 -4.04
CA VAL A 240 -15.25 -9.79 -4.27
C VAL A 240 -14.89 -9.78 -5.74
N GLU A 241 -13.60 -9.75 -6.05
CA GLU A 241 -13.18 -9.79 -7.45
C GLU A 241 -13.43 -11.17 -8.07
N THR A 242 -14.19 -11.18 -9.17
CA THR A 242 -14.54 -12.38 -9.93
C THR A 242 -14.04 -12.29 -11.37
N ILE A 243 -14.07 -13.44 -12.06
CA ILE A 243 -13.74 -13.53 -13.49
C ILE A 243 -15.07 -13.48 -14.27
N GLY A 244 -15.15 -12.60 -15.26
CA GLY A 244 -16.29 -12.50 -16.19
C GLY A 244 -17.28 -11.37 -15.89
N ASP A 245 -18.53 -11.58 -16.26
CA ASP A 245 -19.69 -10.70 -16.10
C ASP A 245 -20.47 -10.93 -14.79
N ALA A 246 -20.10 -11.97 -14.04
CA ALA A 246 -20.66 -12.25 -12.74
C ALA A 246 -20.20 -11.21 -11.71
N TYR A 247 -21.15 -10.59 -11.02
CA TYR A 247 -20.90 -9.62 -9.95
C TYR A 247 -21.10 -10.27 -8.58
N MET A 248 -20.03 -10.36 -7.79
CA MET A 248 -20.02 -11.05 -6.50
C MET A 248 -19.80 -10.08 -5.34
N VAL A 249 -20.65 -10.20 -4.32
CA VAL A 249 -20.59 -9.37 -3.10
C VAL A 249 -20.85 -10.26 -1.89
N ALA A 250 -20.19 -9.99 -0.77
CA ALA A 250 -20.41 -10.70 0.47
C ALA A 250 -20.61 -9.73 1.65
N SER A 251 -21.35 -10.18 2.67
CA SER A 251 -21.46 -9.49 3.95
C SER A 251 -21.24 -10.48 5.10
N GLY A 252 -20.86 -9.96 6.27
CA GLY A 252 -20.38 -10.75 7.41
C GLY A 252 -18.87 -11.04 7.36
N LEU A 253 -18.19 -10.48 6.36
CA LEU A 253 -16.74 -10.50 6.15
C LEU A 253 -16.33 -9.20 5.44
N PRO A 254 -15.08 -8.71 5.60
CA PRO A 254 -14.04 -9.20 6.52
C PRO A 254 -14.41 -8.95 8.00
N LYS A 255 -15.36 -8.06 8.28
CA LYS A 255 -15.88 -7.80 9.62
C LYS A 255 -17.18 -8.56 9.83
N ARG A 256 -17.27 -9.29 10.95
CA ARG A 256 -18.49 -10.00 11.35
C ARG A 256 -19.53 -9.00 11.86
N ASN A 257 -20.76 -9.10 11.36
CA ASN A 257 -21.86 -8.20 11.73
C ASN A 257 -23.07 -8.95 12.32
N GLY A 258 -22.87 -10.18 12.83
CA GLY A 258 -23.95 -11.04 13.33
C GLY A 258 -24.96 -11.35 12.23
N ASN A 259 -26.24 -11.57 12.55
CA ASN A 259 -27.24 -11.91 11.54
C ASN A 259 -27.56 -10.78 10.52
N LYS A 260 -26.98 -9.59 10.69
CA LYS A 260 -27.23 -8.44 9.79
C LYS A 260 -26.70 -8.69 8.38
N HIS A 261 -25.70 -9.56 8.18
CA HIS A 261 -25.17 -9.86 6.84
C HIS A 261 -26.25 -10.24 5.83
N ALA A 262 -27.29 -10.96 6.25
CA ALA A 262 -28.41 -11.33 5.38
C ALA A 262 -29.29 -10.12 5.04
N ALA A 263 -29.55 -9.23 6.00
CA ALA A 263 -30.33 -8.02 5.78
C ALA A 263 -29.60 -7.03 4.86
N GLU A 264 -28.29 -6.80 5.07
CA GLU A 264 -27.47 -5.93 4.22
C GLU A 264 -27.52 -6.39 2.77
N ILE A 265 -27.27 -7.68 2.50
CA ILE A 265 -27.33 -8.23 1.15
C ILE A 265 -28.75 -8.21 0.57
N ALA A 266 -29.79 -8.50 1.36
CA ALA A 266 -31.17 -8.44 0.90
C ALA A 266 -31.59 -7.00 0.52
N ASN A 267 -31.24 -6.02 1.35
CA ASN A 267 -31.50 -4.60 1.11
C ASN A 267 -30.72 -4.09 -0.10
N MET A 268 -29.44 -4.45 -0.22
CA MET A 268 -28.61 -4.16 -1.38
C MET A 268 -29.23 -4.74 -2.66
N SER A 269 -29.66 -6.00 -2.63
CA SER A 269 -30.26 -6.69 -3.79
C SER A 269 -31.54 -6.02 -4.28
N LEU A 270 -32.41 -5.59 -3.36
CA LEU A 270 -33.62 -4.82 -3.70
C LEU A 270 -33.28 -3.46 -4.32
N ASN A 271 -32.27 -2.77 -3.78
CA ASN A 271 -31.80 -1.50 -4.34
C ASN A 271 -31.18 -1.66 -5.73
N ILE A 272 -30.32 -2.65 -5.93
CA ILE A 272 -29.72 -2.96 -7.23
C ILE A 272 -30.82 -3.27 -8.25
N LEU A 273 -31.76 -4.15 -7.89
CA LEU A 273 -32.85 -4.54 -8.78
C LEU A 273 -33.73 -3.34 -9.17
N SER A 274 -33.99 -2.43 -8.24
CA SER A 274 -34.70 -1.18 -8.52
C SER A 274 -33.93 -0.28 -9.49
N SER A 275 -32.64 -0.05 -9.26
CA SER A 275 -31.80 0.79 -10.11
C SER A 275 -31.65 0.22 -11.54
N VAL A 276 -31.52 -1.10 -11.67
CA VAL A 276 -31.47 -1.78 -12.98
C VAL A 276 -32.78 -1.64 -13.74
N GLY A 277 -33.92 -1.61 -13.05
CA GLY A 277 -35.22 -1.39 -13.70
C GLY A 277 -35.31 -0.07 -14.47
N THR A 278 -34.50 0.93 -14.13
CA THR A 278 -34.41 2.23 -14.82
C THR A 278 -33.17 2.37 -15.71
N PHE A 279 -32.30 1.36 -15.74
CA PHE A 279 -31.05 1.40 -16.48
C PHE A 279 -31.28 1.10 -17.97
N HIS A 280 -30.70 1.92 -18.84
CA HIS A 280 -30.79 1.79 -20.29
C HIS A 280 -29.39 1.77 -20.89
N MET A 281 -29.13 0.86 -21.83
CA MET A 281 -27.84 0.78 -22.51
C MET A 281 -27.66 1.98 -23.45
N ARG A 282 -26.49 2.63 -23.45
CA ARG A 282 -26.23 3.82 -24.29
C ARG A 282 -26.39 3.55 -25.79
N HIS A 283 -25.84 2.43 -26.26
CA HIS A 283 -25.91 2.03 -27.67
C HIS A 283 -27.26 1.45 -28.07
N MET A 284 -28.05 0.95 -27.11
CA MET A 284 -29.30 0.23 -27.33
C MET A 284 -30.34 0.53 -26.22
N PRO A 285 -30.92 1.74 -26.19
CA PRO A 285 -31.85 2.13 -25.11
C PRO A 285 -33.15 1.31 -25.09
N ASP A 286 -33.61 0.78 -26.23
CA ASP A 286 -34.88 0.06 -26.32
C ASP A 286 -34.80 -1.39 -25.79
N VAL A 287 -33.60 -1.90 -25.51
CA VAL A 287 -33.39 -3.26 -25.02
C VAL A 287 -33.13 -3.20 -23.51
N PRO A 288 -34.05 -3.70 -22.67
CA PRO A 288 -33.89 -3.64 -21.23
C PRO A 288 -32.79 -4.62 -20.76
N VAL A 289 -31.94 -4.16 -19.83
CA VAL A 289 -30.92 -5.01 -19.20
C VAL A 289 -31.57 -5.80 -18.09
N ARG A 290 -31.66 -7.11 -18.27
CA ARG A 290 -32.20 -8.01 -17.25
C ARG A 290 -31.08 -8.64 -16.47
N ILE A 291 -31.16 -8.58 -15.15
CA ILE A 291 -30.26 -9.31 -14.25
C ILE A 291 -31.04 -10.40 -13.52
N ARG A 292 -30.31 -11.44 -13.10
CA ARG A 292 -30.81 -12.44 -12.15
C ARG A 292 -29.87 -12.50 -10.97
N ILE A 293 -30.45 -12.67 -9.78
CA ILE A 293 -29.72 -12.58 -8.51
C ILE A 293 -29.89 -13.89 -7.74
N GLY A 294 -28.78 -14.40 -7.21
CA GLY A 294 -28.73 -15.53 -6.29
C GLY A 294 -28.10 -15.15 -4.96
N ILE A 295 -28.75 -15.55 -3.87
CA ILE A 295 -28.29 -15.28 -2.51
C ILE A 295 -28.29 -16.57 -1.70
N HIS A 296 -27.18 -16.81 -1.00
CA HIS A 296 -27.09 -17.90 -0.05
C HIS A 296 -26.27 -17.50 1.18
N SER A 297 -26.68 -18.04 2.34
CA SER A 297 -26.01 -17.81 3.61
C SER A 297 -25.47 -19.13 4.17
N GLY A 298 -24.24 -19.10 4.67
CA GLY A 298 -23.56 -20.26 5.22
C GLY A 298 -22.11 -19.96 5.57
N PRO A 299 -21.35 -20.96 6.03
CA PRO A 299 -19.95 -20.79 6.39
C PRO A 299 -19.04 -20.66 5.16
N CYS A 300 -17.97 -19.88 5.27
CA CYS A 300 -16.93 -19.81 4.25
C CYS A 300 -15.55 -19.57 4.86
N VAL A 301 -14.50 -19.85 4.10
CA VAL A 301 -13.13 -19.43 4.41
C VAL A 301 -12.78 -18.26 3.52
N ALA A 302 -12.21 -17.20 4.08
CA ALA A 302 -11.66 -16.09 3.32
C ALA A 302 -10.14 -16.01 3.52
N GLY A 303 -9.41 -15.63 2.48
CA GLY A 303 -7.96 -15.51 2.58
C GLY A 303 -7.35 -14.80 1.38
N VAL A 304 -6.09 -14.41 1.49
CA VAL A 304 -5.35 -13.78 0.40
C VAL A 304 -4.63 -14.84 -0.42
N VAL A 305 -4.85 -14.80 -1.74
CA VAL A 305 -4.18 -15.67 -2.70
C VAL A 305 -3.29 -14.84 -3.62
N GLY A 306 -2.06 -15.33 -3.85
CA GLY A 306 -1.07 -14.67 -4.69
C GLY A 306 -0.09 -13.82 -3.89
N LEU A 307 1.21 -13.96 -4.20
CA LEU A 307 2.29 -13.19 -3.56
C LEU A 307 2.51 -11.84 -4.27
N THR A 308 2.54 -11.85 -5.61
CA THR A 308 2.80 -10.65 -6.42
C THR A 308 1.54 -9.81 -6.66
N MET A 309 0.39 -10.47 -6.80
CA MET A 309 -0.92 -9.84 -6.96
C MET A 309 -1.87 -10.44 -5.93
N PRO A 310 -1.87 -9.94 -4.68
CA PRO A 310 -2.71 -10.46 -3.61
C PRO A 310 -4.18 -10.19 -3.93
N ARG A 311 -5.01 -11.24 -3.89
CA ARG A 311 -6.46 -11.14 -4.06
C ARG A 311 -7.15 -11.75 -2.86
N TYR A 312 -8.11 -11.02 -2.29
CA TYR A 312 -8.92 -11.54 -1.20
C TYR A 312 -10.03 -12.43 -1.76
N CYS A 313 -9.87 -13.74 -1.59
CA CYS A 313 -10.73 -14.75 -2.19
C CYS A 313 -11.57 -15.46 -1.13
N LEU A 314 -12.75 -15.91 -1.55
CA LEU A 314 -13.68 -16.69 -0.74
C LEU A 314 -13.73 -18.13 -1.23
N PHE A 315 -13.69 -19.06 -0.29
CA PHE A 315 -13.72 -20.49 -0.53
C PHE A 315 -14.79 -21.16 0.32
N GLY A 316 -15.41 -22.20 -0.24
CA GLY A 316 -16.37 -23.03 0.48
C GLY A 316 -17.61 -23.34 -0.34
N ASP A 317 -18.38 -24.30 0.15
CA ASP A 317 -19.62 -24.75 -0.48
C ASP A 317 -20.69 -23.63 -0.55
N THR A 318 -20.63 -22.66 0.36
CA THR A 318 -21.51 -21.48 0.36
C THR A 318 -21.35 -20.65 -0.92
N VAL A 319 -20.11 -20.48 -1.41
CA VAL A 319 -19.83 -19.75 -2.67
C VAL A 319 -20.45 -20.49 -3.86
N ASN A 320 -20.23 -21.80 -3.93
CA ASN A 320 -20.75 -22.65 -5.01
C ASN A 320 -22.29 -22.70 -4.99
N THR A 321 -22.89 -22.78 -3.81
CA THR A 321 -24.35 -22.80 -3.66
C THR A 321 -24.96 -21.45 -4.03
N ALA A 322 -24.33 -20.33 -3.66
CA ALA A 322 -24.76 -18.98 -4.07
C ALA A 322 -24.71 -18.81 -5.60
N SER A 323 -23.63 -19.27 -6.25
CA SER A 323 -23.54 -19.29 -7.71
C SER A 323 -24.65 -20.14 -8.36
N ARG A 324 -25.02 -21.28 -7.78
CA ARG A 324 -26.15 -22.10 -8.26
C ARG A 324 -27.52 -21.42 -8.03
N MET A 325 -27.67 -20.65 -6.95
CA MET A 325 -28.86 -19.82 -6.75
C MET A 325 -29.00 -18.79 -7.87
N GLU A 326 -27.91 -18.18 -8.30
CA GLU A 326 -27.92 -17.23 -9.42
C GLU A 326 -28.22 -17.96 -10.73
N SER A 327 -27.49 -19.04 -11.03
CA SER A 327 -27.60 -19.74 -12.31
C SER A 327 -28.96 -20.38 -12.55
N THR A 328 -29.66 -20.79 -11.48
CA THR A 328 -31.04 -21.31 -11.54
C THR A 328 -32.10 -20.22 -11.31
N GLY A 329 -31.67 -18.97 -11.15
CA GLY A 329 -32.52 -17.80 -10.96
C GLY A 329 -33.28 -17.41 -12.22
N LEU A 330 -34.22 -16.49 -12.05
CA LEU A 330 -35.06 -15.96 -13.13
C LEU A 330 -34.82 -14.45 -13.32
N PRO A 331 -35.05 -13.92 -14.53
CA PRO A 331 -34.87 -12.50 -14.81
C PRO A 331 -35.69 -11.62 -13.86
N TYR A 332 -35.07 -10.55 -13.35
CA TYR A 332 -35.63 -9.62 -12.38
C TYR A 332 -36.14 -10.25 -11.08
N ARG A 333 -35.60 -11.40 -10.69
CA ARG A 333 -35.91 -12.03 -9.41
C ARG A 333 -34.67 -12.27 -8.56
N ILE A 334 -34.89 -12.21 -7.25
CA ILE A 334 -33.88 -12.49 -6.23
C ILE A 334 -34.13 -13.89 -5.67
N HIS A 335 -33.32 -14.85 -6.08
CA HIS A 335 -33.40 -16.24 -5.67
C HIS A 335 -32.66 -16.44 -4.35
N VAL A 336 -33.36 -16.96 -3.34
CA VAL A 336 -32.80 -17.15 -1.99
C VAL A 336 -32.97 -18.60 -1.53
N ASN A 337 -31.92 -19.14 -0.91
CA ASN A 337 -31.99 -20.45 -0.26
C ASN A 337 -32.71 -20.38 1.10
N CYS A 338 -33.22 -21.52 1.57
CA CYS A 338 -33.85 -21.68 2.89
C CYS A 338 -32.98 -21.16 4.05
N SER A 339 -31.65 -21.32 4.00
CA SER A 339 -30.75 -20.83 5.06
C SER A 339 -30.87 -19.31 5.25
N THR A 340 -30.77 -18.54 4.16
CA THR A 340 -30.93 -17.08 4.16
C THR A 340 -32.33 -16.67 4.61
N VAL A 341 -33.37 -17.37 4.15
CA VAL A 341 -34.76 -17.09 4.54
C VAL A 341 -34.97 -17.23 6.04
N LYS A 342 -34.38 -18.25 6.69
CA LYS A 342 -34.46 -18.43 8.15
C LYS A 342 -33.86 -17.22 8.88
N ILE A 343 -32.71 -16.73 8.40
CA ILE A 343 -32.05 -15.55 8.99
C ILE A 343 -32.93 -14.31 8.80
N LEU A 344 -33.40 -14.04 7.57
CA LEU A 344 -34.26 -12.88 7.28
C LEU A 344 -35.56 -12.89 8.09
N ARG A 345 -36.18 -14.06 8.28
CA ARG A 345 -37.38 -14.21 9.13
C ARG A 345 -37.06 -13.97 10.60
N SER A 346 -35.88 -14.41 11.08
CA SER A 346 -35.47 -14.19 12.47
C SER A 346 -35.24 -12.71 12.83
N LEU A 347 -34.89 -11.88 11.84
CA LEU A 347 -34.69 -10.44 12.03
C LEU A 347 -36.00 -9.65 12.17
N ASN A 348 -37.12 -10.22 11.69
CA ASN A 348 -38.46 -9.63 11.77
C ASN A 348 -38.59 -8.20 11.18
N GLU A 349 -37.84 -7.89 10.11
CA GLU A 349 -37.85 -6.57 9.45
C GLU A 349 -38.86 -6.45 8.29
N GLY A 350 -39.87 -7.33 8.23
CA GLY A 350 -40.94 -7.24 7.22
C GLY A 350 -40.53 -7.63 5.80
N TYR A 351 -39.57 -8.54 5.62
CA TYR A 351 -39.22 -9.08 4.30
C TYR A 351 -40.36 -9.94 3.73
N LYS A 352 -40.73 -9.68 2.47
CA LYS A 352 -41.74 -10.42 1.72
C LYS A 352 -41.05 -11.52 0.91
N ILE A 353 -41.37 -12.77 1.22
CA ILE A 353 -40.71 -13.96 0.67
C ILE A 353 -41.75 -14.93 0.16
N ASP A 354 -41.71 -15.24 -1.14
CA ASP A 354 -42.60 -16.17 -1.80
C ASP A 354 -41.91 -17.51 -2.05
N ILE A 355 -42.67 -18.61 -1.98
CA ILE A 355 -42.13 -19.95 -2.28
C ILE A 355 -41.93 -20.06 -3.80
N ARG A 356 -40.73 -20.41 -4.23
CA ARG A 356 -40.48 -20.79 -5.63
C ARG A 356 -40.95 -22.22 -5.90
N GLY A 357 -40.66 -23.11 -4.95
CA GLY A 357 -40.87 -24.54 -5.06
C GLY A 357 -39.56 -25.32 -5.04
N LYS A 358 -39.62 -26.58 -5.48
CA LYS A 358 -38.48 -27.50 -5.51
C LYS A 358 -37.59 -27.22 -6.71
N THR A 359 -36.34 -26.86 -6.47
CA THR A 359 -35.32 -26.57 -7.48
C THR A 359 -34.20 -27.60 -7.37
N GLU A 360 -33.79 -28.18 -8.50
CA GLU A 360 -32.62 -29.06 -8.54
C GLU A 360 -31.33 -28.24 -8.56
N LEU A 361 -30.50 -28.46 -7.56
CA LEU A 361 -29.19 -27.84 -7.41
C LEU A 361 -28.12 -28.90 -7.59
N LYS A 362 -27.30 -28.75 -8.63
CA LYS A 362 -26.23 -29.70 -8.95
C LYS A 362 -25.38 -30.00 -7.71
N GLY A 363 -25.29 -31.26 -7.29
CA GLY A 363 -24.49 -31.68 -6.12
C GLY A 363 -25.12 -31.46 -4.74
N LYS A 364 -26.28 -30.78 -4.65
CA LYS A 364 -27.10 -30.67 -3.42
C LYS A 364 -28.41 -31.46 -3.51
N GLY A 365 -28.86 -31.76 -4.74
CA GLY A 365 -30.12 -32.42 -4.99
C GLY A 365 -31.27 -31.42 -5.11
N ILE A 366 -32.49 -31.88 -4.84
CA ILE A 366 -33.70 -31.07 -4.94
C ILE A 366 -33.94 -30.37 -3.60
N GLU A 367 -33.86 -29.04 -3.58
CA GLU A 367 -34.12 -28.21 -2.40
C GLU A 367 -35.32 -27.29 -2.63
N GLU A 368 -36.05 -26.97 -1.56
CA GLU A 368 -37.05 -25.90 -1.61
C GLU A 368 -36.36 -24.53 -1.53
N THR A 369 -36.68 -23.67 -2.48
CA THR A 369 -36.11 -22.32 -2.56
C THR A 369 -37.20 -21.26 -2.67
N TYR A 370 -36.80 -19.99 -2.52
CA TYR A 370 -37.73 -18.89 -2.34
C TYR A 370 -37.34 -17.67 -3.19
N TRP A 371 -38.29 -16.77 -3.38
CA TRP A 371 -38.11 -15.47 -4.01
C TRP A 371 -38.20 -14.37 -2.96
N LEU A 372 -37.18 -13.52 -2.87
CA LEU A 372 -37.31 -12.26 -2.15
C LEU A 372 -38.00 -11.24 -3.07
N VAL A 373 -39.23 -10.86 -2.73
CA VAL A 373 -40.08 -10.00 -3.59
C VAL A 373 -40.18 -8.56 -3.09
N GLY A 374 -39.77 -8.29 -1.85
CA GLY A 374 -39.75 -6.94 -1.32
C GLY A 374 -39.56 -6.89 0.19
N LYS A 375 -39.74 -5.69 0.75
CA LYS A 375 -39.73 -5.40 2.19
C LYS A 375 -40.80 -4.35 2.48
N THR A 376 -41.43 -4.39 3.66
CA THR A 376 -42.51 -3.46 4.04
C THR A 376 -42.12 -1.99 3.91
N ASP A 377 -40.89 -1.64 4.28
CA ASP A 377 -40.39 -0.25 4.25
C ASP A 377 -39.68 0.14 2.94
N PHE A 378 -39.67 -0.74 1.94
CA PHE A 378 -39.00 -0.47 0.66
C PHE A 378 -39.95 0.24 -0.30
N THR A 379 -39.69 1.53 -0.53
CA THR A 379 -40.57 2.43 -1.31
C THR A 379 -40.18 2.58 -2.78
N LYS A 380 -38.99 2.11 -3.17
CA LYS A 380 -38.51 2.24 -4.56
C LYS A 380 -39.21 1.24 -5.48
N PRO A 381 -39.47 1.59 -6.75
CA PRO A 381 -40.14 0.70 -7.69
C PRO A 381 -39.23 -0.48 -8.03
N LEU A 382 -39.79 -1.70 -8.04
CA LEU A 382 -39.13 -2.90 -8.52
C LEU A 382 -39.61 -3.23 -9.94
N PRO A 383 -38.71 -3.65 -10.85
CA PRO A 383 -39.09 -4.07 -12.20
C PRO A 383 -40.02 -5.29 -12.13
N LYS A 384 -41.00 -5.34 -13.02
CA LYS A 384 -41.91 -6.48 -13.14
C LYS A 384 -41.16 -7.64 -13.82
N PRO A 385 -41.08 -8.83 -13.19
CA PRO A 385 -40.50 -9.99 -13.85
C PRO A 385 -41.27 -10.35 -15.13
N PRO A 386 -40.58 -10.77 -16.21
CA PRO A 386 -41.25 -11.21 -17.43
C PRO A 386 -42.11 -12.46 -17.17
N GLU A 387 -43.21 -12.59 -17.91
CA GLU A 387 -44.02 -13.81 -17.93
C GLU A 387 -43.21 -14.94 -18.57
N ILE A 388 -43.12 -16.08 -17.90
CA ILE A 388 -42.41 -17.26 -18.41
C ILE A 388 -43.45 -18.17 -19.04
N ARG A 389 -43.43 -18.30 -20.37
CA ARG A 389 -44.28 -19.26 -21.08
C ARG A 389 -43.65 -20.65 -21.00
N ALA A 390 -44.47 -21.68 -20.85
CA ALA A 390 -44.00 -23.06 -20.81
C ALA A 390 -43.27 -23.40 -22.13
N GLY A 391 -41.97 -23.70 -22.05
CA GLY A 391 -41.12 -24.04 -23.19
C GLY A 391 -40.19 -22.93 -23.70
N GLU A 392 -40.24 -21.72 -23.14
CA GLU A 392 -39.27 -20.66 -23.44
C GLU A 392 -37.99 -20.80 -22.60
N ASP A 393 -36.83 -20.53 -23.21
CA ASP A 393 -35.55 -20.50 -22.52
C ASP A 393 -35.49 -19.30 -21.56
N SER A 394 -35.52 -19.59 -20.25
CA SER A 394 -35.47 -18.58 -19.19
C SER A 394 -34.11 -17.90 -19.03
N HIS A 395 -33.07 -18.40 -19.71
CA HIS A 395 -31.69 -17.92 -19.60
C HIS A 395 -31.26 -17.02 -20.78
N GLY A 396 -32.02 -17.00 -21.87
CA GLY A 396 -31.72 -16.21 -23.06
C GLY A 396 -32.45 -14.86 -23.14
N LEU A 397 -32.00 -14.01 -24.07
CA LEU A 397 -32.82 -12.87 -24.53
C LEU A 397 -34.04 -13.40 -25.30
N ARG A 398 -35.18 -12.71 -25.19
CA ARG A 398 -36.37 -13.08 -25.96
C ARG A 398 -36.11 -12.87 -27.45
N PRO A 399 -36.71 -13.67 -28.35
CA PRO A 399 -36.55 -13.51 -29.79
C PRO A 399 -36.89 -12.09 -30.30
N GLU A 400 -37.89 -11.44 -29.70
CA GLU A 400 -38.26 -10.05 -29.98
C GLU A 400 -37.13 -9.06 -29.65
N ASP A 401 -36.50 -9.24 -28.49
CA ASP A 401 -35.38 -8.41 -28.02
C ASP A 401 -34.16 -8.60 -28.95
N VAL A 402 -33.91 -9.85 -29.40
CA VAL A 402 -32.86 -10.18 -30.38
C VAL A 402 -33.16 -9.61 -31.77
N ALA A 403 -34.42 -9.64 -32.21
CA ALA A 403 -34.84 -9.07 -33.49
C ALA A 403 -34.69 -7.54 -33.51
N ALA A 404 -35.06 -6.87 -32.41
CA ALA A 404 -34.79 -5.44 -32.22
C ALA A 404 -33.28 -5.14 -32.30
N TYR A 405 -32.46 -6.01 -31.70
CA TYR A 405 -31.01 -5.93 -31.77
C TYR A 405 -30.46 -5.97 -33.20
N ARG A 406 -30.93 -6.94 -34.00
CA ARG A 406 -30.52 -7.09 -35.40
C ARG A 406 -30.99 -5.93 -36.27
N ARG A 407 -32.20 -5.42 -36.04
CA ARG A 407 -32.77 -4.29 -36.80
C ARG A 407 -31.95 -3.01 -36.59
N LYS A 408 -31.69 -2.60 -35.35
CA LYS A 408 -30.87 -1.40 -35.09
C LYS A 408 -29.45 -1.53 -35.61
N LYS A 409 -28.85 -2.72 -35.53
CA LYS A 409 -27.52 -2.96 -36.10
C LYS A 409 -27.49 -2.81 -37.62
N ALA A 410 -28.57 -3.21 -38.30
CA ALA A 410 -28.71 -2.99 -39.74
C ALA A 410 -28.89 -1.50 -40.07
N GLU A 411 -29.68 -0.76 -39.28
CA GLU A 411 -29.88 0.68 -39.43
C GLU A 411 -28.60 1.50 -39.20
N LYS A 412 -27.71 1.07 -38.29
CA LYS A 412 -26.43 1.74 -38.00
C LYS A 412 -25.34 1.45 -39.06
N LYS A 413 -25.53 0.44 -39.91
CA LYS A 413 -24.61 0.01 -40.98
C LYS A 413 -25.03 0.46 -42.38
N ALA A 414 -26.30 0.86 -42.55
CA ALA A 414 -26.82 1.50 -43.75
C ALA A 414 -26.56 3.01 -43.69
#